data_AF-A0ABD0XL02-F1
#
_entry.id   AF-A0ABD0XL02-F1
#
_cell.length_a   1.000
_cell.length_b   1.000
_cell.length_c   1.000
_cell.angle_alpha   90.00
_cell.angle_beta   90.00
_cell.angle_gamma   90.00
#
_symmetry.space_group_name_H-M   'P 1'
#
loop_
_entity.id
_entity.type
_entity.pdbx_description
1 polymer ?
#
loop_
_entity_poly.entity_id
_entity_poly.type
_entity_poly.pdbx_seq_one_letter_code
_entity_poly.pdbx_strand_id
1 'polypeptide(L)'
;MVAAHGKVVLHGLDKAVKNMDNIKGTYAELSVLHSEKLHVDPDNFRLLADCLTIVVAARMGSAFTADVQAAFQKFIAVVVSSLGRQYH
;
A
#
# COMPACT_ATOMS: atom_id res chain seq x y z
N MET A 1 -2.62 18.44 -8.85
CA MET A 1 -3.51 17.26 -8.93
C MET A 1 -2.81 15.98 -8.47
N VAL A 2 -1.72 15.55 -9.12
CA VAL A 2 -0.96 14.33 -8.73
C VAL A 2 -0.34 14.41 -7.33
N ALA A 3 0.41 15.48 -7.03
CA ALA A 3 1.05 15.63 -5.71
C ALA A 3 0.05 15.66 -4.54
N ALA A 4 -1.15 16.20 -4.77
CA ALA A 4 -2.22 16.21 -3.76
C ALA A 4 -2.73 14.79 -3.52
N HIS A 5 -2.99 14.02 -4.57
CA HIS A 5 -3.41 12.63 -4.44
C HIS A 5 -2.31 11.74 -3.84
N GLY A 6 -1.05 11.99 -4.18
CA GLY A 6 0.09 11.31 -3.56
C GLY A 6 0.11 11.43 -2.04
N LYS A 7 -0.23 12.60 -1.49
CA LYS A 7 -0.38 12.77 -0.03
C LYS A 7 -1.50 11.89 0.54
N VAL A 8 -2.63 11.79 -0.16
CA VAL A 8 -3.77 10.95 0.25
C VAL A 8 -3.35 9.47 0.30
N VAL A 9 -2.64 8.98 -0.73
CA VAL A 9 -2.14 7.61 -0.78
C VAL A 9 -1.16 7.34 0.36
N LEU A 10 -0.20 8.24 0.61
CA LEU A 10 0.76 8.08 1.69
C LEU A 10 0.11 8.14 3.08
N HIS A 11 -0.92 8.97 3.28
CA HIS A 11 -1.72 8.95 4.51
C HIS A 11 -2.47 7.62 4.69
N GLY A 12 -2.90 6.98 3.59
CA GLY A 12 -3.44 5.62 3.62
C GLY A 12 -2.42 4.64 4.20
N LEU A 13 -1.19 4.65 3.69
CA LEU A 13 -0.10 3.80 4.19
C LEU A 13 0.25 4.10 5.66
N ASP A 14 0.30 5.37 6.07
CA ASP A 14 0.49 5.76 7.48
C ASP A 14 -0.61 5.18 8.38
N LYS A 15 -1.87 5.19 7.92
CA LYS A 15 -2.99 4.55 8.63
C LYS A 15 -2.76 3.05 8.80
N ALA A 16 -2.23 2.35 7.79
CA ALA A 16 -1.90 0.93 7.93
C ALA A 16 -0.76 0.67 8.92
N VAL A 17 0.31 1.48 8.90
CA VAL A 17 1.42 1.34 9.87
C VAL A 17 0.93 1.59 11.31
N LYS A 18 -0.03 2.50 11.51
CA LYS A 18 -0.62 2.75 12.83
C LYS A 18 -1.61 1.66 13.29
N ASN A 19 -2.01 0.76 12.41
CA ASN A 19 -3.00 -0.29 12.67
C ASN A 19 -2.51 -1.66 12.18
N MET A 20 -1.21 -1.97 12.36
CA MET A 20 -0.57 -3.18 11.79
C MET A 20 -1.30 -4.48 12.14
N ASP A 21 -1.87 -4.57 13.35
CA ASP A 21 -2.58 -5.77 13.81
C ASP A 21 -3.93 -5.98 13.10
N ASN A 22 -4.48 -4.95 12.46
CA ASN A 22 -5.80 -5.01 11.81
C ASN A 22 -5.88 -4.14 10.55
N ILE A 23 -4.90 -4.24 9.65
CA ILE A 23 -4.91 -3.50 8.37
C ILE A 23 -6.15 -3.88 7.55
N LYS A 24 -6.52 -5.16 7.52
CA LYS A 24 -7.69 -5.67 6.78
C LYS A 24 -9.00 -5.03 7.22
N GLY A 25 -9.22 -4.84 8.54
CA GLY A 25 -10.39 -4.14 9.06
C GLY A 25 -10.32 -2.64 8.80
N THR A 26 -9.13 -2.05 8.98
CA THR A 26 -8.85 -0.62 8.78
C THR A 26 -9.14 -0.14 7.35
N TYR A 27 -8.97 -1.03 6.36
CA TYR A 27 -9.16 -0.76 4.94
C TYR A 27 -10.50 -1.25 4.38
N ALA A 28 -11.45 -1.72 5.19
CA ALA A 28 -12.73 -2.26 4.68
C ALA A 28 -13.45 -1.29 3.74
N GLU A 29 -13.67 -0.04 4.16
CA GLU A 29 -14.29 1.00 3.33
C GLU A 29 -13.43 1.39 2.11
N LEU A 30 -12.11 1.36 2.28
CA LEU A 30 -11.18 1.70 1.20
C LEU A 30 -11.19 0.64 0.11
N SER A 31 -11.31 -0.64 0.49
CA SER A 31 -11.44 -1.76 -0.42
C SER A 31 -12.73 -1.64 -1.24
N VAL A 32 -13.88 -1.38 -0.59
CA VAL A 32 -15.17 -1.11 -1.26
C VAL A 32 -15.06 0.06 -2.24
N LEU A 33 -14.43 1.15 -1.83
CA LEU A 33 -14.24 2.30 -2.72
C LEU A 33 -13.49 1.91 -3.99
N HIS A 34 -12.38 1.16 -3.87
CA HIS A 34 -11.57 0.79 -5.01
C HIS A 34 -12.25 -0.26 -5.90
N SER A 35 -12.97 -1.23 -5.33
CA SER A 35 -13.63 -2.29 -6.08
C SER A 35 -14.94 -1.84 -6.71
N GLU A 36 -15.89 -1.35 -5.92
CA GLU A 36 -17.28 -1.17 -6.34
C GLU A 36 -17.54 0.19 -7.00
N LYS A 37 -16.74 1.20 -6.67
CA LYS A 37 -16.91 2.54 -7.23
C LYS A 37 -15.87 2.86 -8.30
N LEU A 38 -14.60 2.61 -8.00
CA LEU A 38 -13.49 2.95 -8.91
C LEU A 38 -13.17 1.84 -9.90
N HIS A 39 -13.60 0.60 -9.65
CA HIS A 39 -13.38 -0.56 -10.52
C HIS A 39 -11.90 -0.74 -10.91
N VAL A 40 -11.01 -0.56 -9.93
CA VAL A 40 -9.56 -0.71 -10.15
C VAL A 40 -9.24 -2.19 -10.40
N ASP A 41 -8.46 -2.51 -11.42
CA ASP A 41 -7.95 -3.89 -11.54
C ASP A 41 -7.02 -4.19 -10.34
N PRO A 42 -7.26 -5.26 -9.55
CA PRO A 42 -6.42 -5.62 -8.40
C PRO A 42 -4.92 -5.70 -8.70
N ASP A 43 -4.52 -6.03 -9.93
CA ASP A 43 -3.11 -6.08 -10.32
C ASP A 43 -2.43 -4.71 -10.29
N ASN A 44 -3.19 -3.61 -10.45
CA ASN A 44 -2.63 -2.26 -10.37
C ASN A 44 -2.11 -1.91 -8.96
N PHE A 45 -2.60 -2.57 -7.90
CA PHE A 45 -2.05 -2.38 -6.57
C PHE A 45 -0.62 -2.90 -6.46
N ARG A 46 -0.30 -4.00 -7.17
CA ARG A 46 1.05 -4.56 -7.22
C ARG A 46 2.00 -3.63 -7.98
N LEU A 47 1.54 -3.07 -9.09
CA LEU A 47 2.33 -2.09 -9.86
C LEU A 47 2.68 -0.84 -9.04
N LEU A 48 1.72 -0.32 -8.26
CA LEU A 48 1.98 0.81 -7.37
C LEU A 48 2.93 0.43 -6.22
N ALA A 49 2.75 -0.75 -5.64
CA ALA A 49 3.62 -1.31 -4.60
C ALA A 49 5.08 -1.42 -5.05
N ASP A 50 5.32 -1.89 -6.28
CA ASP A 50 6.66 -1.99 -6.85
C ASP A 50 7.29 -0.61 -7.05
N CYS A 51 6.53 0.35 -7.61
CA CYS A 51 6.98 1.74 -7.74
C CYS A 51 7.37 2.35 -6.39
N LEU A 52 6.56 2.15 -5.35
CA LEU A 52 6.85 2.63 -4.00
C LEU A 52 8.11 1.98 -3.42
N THR A 53 8.30 0.67 -3.64
CA THR A 53 9.50 -0.05 -3.21
C THR A 53 10.75 0.53 -3.84
N ILE A 54 10.73 0.80 -5.15
CA ILE A 54 11.86 1.42 -5.87
C ILE A 54 12.16 2.81 -5.30
N VAL A 55 11.13 3.63 -5.07
CA VAL A 55 11.31 4.99 -4.52
C VAL A 55 11.86 4.95 -3.10
N VAL A 56 11.36 4.08 -2.23
CA VAL A 56 11.86 3.93 -0.86
C VAL A 56 13.32 3.45 -0.86
N ALA A 57 13.65 2.44 -1.68
CA ALA A 57 15.01 1.97 -1.84
C ALA A 57 15.96 3.09 -2.30
N ALA A 58 15.58 3.84 -3.33
CA ALA A 58 16.37 4.94 -3.86
C ALA A 58 16.55 6.08 -2.84
N ARG A 59 15.54 6.34 -1.99
CA ARG A 59 15.61 7.39 -0.95
C ARG A 59 16.43 6.98 0.26
N MET A 60 16.39 5.71 0.64
CA MET A 60 17.14 5.19 1.79
C MET A 60 18.59 4.85 1.44
N GLY A 61 18.90 4.58 0.18
CA GLY A 61 20.25 4.23 -0.26
C GLY A 61 20.79 3.01 0.49
N SER A 62 21.97 3.13 1.10
CA SER A 62 22.59 2.05 1.87
C SER A 62 21.80 1.63 3.13
N ALA A 63 20.86 2.46 3.60
CA ALA A 63 19.99 2.10 4.72
C ALA A 63 18.87 1.13 4.32
N PHE A 64 18.62 0.91 3.03
CA PHE A 64 17.67 -0.11 2.55
C PHE A 64 18.35 -1.49 2.55
N THR A 65 18.65 -1.98 3.74
CA THR A 65 19.27 -3.30 3.94
C THR A 65 18.30 -4.42 3.56
N ALA A 66 18.80 -5.65 3.43
CA ALA A 66 17.97 -6.81 3.16
C ALA A 66 16.83 -7.00 4.19
N ASP A 67 17.10 -6.73 5.47
CA ASP A 67 16.10 -6.81 6.53
C ASP A 67 15.02 -5.73 6.39
N VAL A 68 15.42 -4.49 6.08
CA VAL A 68 14.49 -3.39 5.82
C VAL A 68 13.63 -3.67 4.60
N GLN A 69 14.24 -4.18 3.52
CA GLN A 69 13.52 -4.59 2.32
C GLN A 69 12.51 -5.69 2.65
N ALA A 70 12.91 -6.73 3.37
CA ALA A 70 12.02 -7.83 3.73
C ALA A 70 10.84 -7.36 4.60
N ALA A 71 11.09 -6.46 5.55
CA ALA A 71 10.04 -5.86 6.37
C ALA A 71 9.07 -5.02 5.52
N PHE A 72 9.60 -4.17 4.64
CA PHE A 72 8.79 -3.33 3.75
C PHE A 72 7.95 -4.16 2.77
N GLN A 73 8.54 -5.19 2.16
CA GLN A 73 7.84 -6.10 1.25
C GLN A 73 6.69 -6.83 1.94
N LYS A 74 6.90 -7.35 3.16
CA LYS A 74 5.83 -7.97 3.95
C LYS A 74 4.70 -6.99 4.28
N PHE A 75 5.04 -5.78 4.70
CA PHE A 75 4.06 -4.73 4.98
C PHE A 75 3.22 -4.39 3.74
N ILE A 76 3.87 -4.14 2.60
CA ILE A 76 3.19 -3.79 1.36
C ILE A 76 2.34 -4.96 0.83
N ALA A 77 2.78 -6.21 0.99
CA ALA A 77 1.97 -7.38 0.64
C ALA A 77 0.66 -7.44 1.43
N VAL A 78 0.69 -7.13 2.73
CA VAL A 78 -0.52 -7.04 3.57
C VAL A 78 -1.42 -5.88 3.15
N VAL A 79 -0.84 -4.72 2.81
CA VAL A 79 -1.59 -3.56 2.28
C VAL A 79 -2.33 -3.93 1.00
N VAL A 80 -1.65 -4.53 0.02
CA VAL A 80 -2.22 -4.95 -1.26
C VAL A 80 -3.33 -5.99 -1.04
N SER A 81 -3.06 -7.01 -0.22
CA SER A 81 -4.06 -8.03 0.13
C SER A 81 -5.30 -7.43 0.81
N SER A 82 -5.11 -6.43 1.67
CA SER A 82 -6.23 -5.77 2.38
C SER A 82 -7.08 -4.90 1.46
N LEU A 83 -6.49 -4.23 0.46
CA LEU A 83 -7.22 -3.48 -0.56
C LEU A 83 -7.96 -4.40 -1.54
N GLY A 84 -7.40 -5.58 -1.82
CA GLY A 84 -8.03 -6.61 -2.64
C GLY A 84 -9.19 -7.36 -1.97
N ARG A 85 -9.49 -7.08 -0.69
CA ARG A 85 -10.49 -7.83 0.09
C ARG A 85 -11.85 -7.91 -0.58
N GLN A 86 -12.39 -6.81 -1.11
CA GLN A 86 -13.76 -6.74 -1.62
C GLN A 86 -13.89 -7.23 -3.08
N TYR A 87 -12.80 -7.67 -3.71
CA TYR A 87 -12.84 -8.29 -5.05
C TYR A 87 -13.18 -9.79 -4.99
N HIS A 88 -13.17 -10.40 -3.79
CA HIS A 88 -13.40 -11.82 -3.53
C HIS A 88 -14.23 -12.02 -2.26
#